data_AF-A0A3D4NDM4-F1
#
_entry.id   AF-A0A3D4NDM4-F1
#
_cell.length_a   1.000
_cell.length_b   1.000
_cell.length_c   1.000
_cell.angle_alpha   90.00
_cell.angle_beta   90.00
_cell.angle_gamma   90.00
#
_symmetry.space_group_name_H-M   'P 1'
#
loop_
_entity.id
_entity.type
_entity.pdbx_description
1 polymer ?
#
loop_
_entity_poly.entity_id
_entity_poly.type
_entity_poly.pdbx_seq_one_letter_code
_entity_poly.pdbx_strand_id
1 'polypeptide(L)'
;MKKKSMKAFSGIVVIAILITGLLLATPFGTVSAYTEGNGGPGGRNGSGGGTGSGVTGTGVALTPLTDAEKEALSEAILEEYGALNLYNSVIAEFGNVFPFYRIVRSEQQHVNALINQATKYGVTVPENPGMTSDVTFNSISDACAAGSAAEIADAALYDELKLVTTHSDILQVYTTLQNASLNSHLPAFQACE
;
A
#
# COMPACT_ATOMS: atom_id res chain seq x y z
N MET A 1 40.98 7.94 1.35
CA MET A 1 39.60 7.55 0.98
C MET A 1 39.03 6.65 2.07
N LYS A 2 38.18 7.20 2.96
CA LYS A 2 37.42 6.40 3.93
C LYS A 2 36.07 6.09 3.31
N LYS A 3 35.84 4.84 2.91
CA LYS A 3 34.51 4.37 2.52
C LYS A 3 33.65 4.36 3.79
N LYS A 4 32.67 5.27 3.87
CA LYS A 4 31.68 5.28 4.94
C LYS A 4 30.75 4.10 4.65
N SER A 5 30.74 3.10 5.52
CA SER A 5 29.80 1.99 5.45
C SER A 5 28.39 2.55 5.58
N MET A 6 27.63 2.45 4.50
CA MET A 6 26.19 2.67 4.51
C MET A 6 25.62 1.51 5.32
N LYS A 7 25.20 1.79 6.55
CA LYS A 7 24.46 0.82 7.34
C LYS A 7 23.15 0.62 6.60
N ALA A 8 22.89 -0.60 6.13
CA ALA A 8 21.58 -1.00 5.64
C ALA A 8 20.59 -0.74 6.77
N PHE A 9 19.71 0.24 6.58
CA PHE A 9 18.55 0.41 7.44
C PHE A 9 17.65 -0.78 7.13
N SER A 10 17.62 -1.71 8.06
CA SER A 10 16.75 -2.89 8.04
C SER A 10 15.34 -2.44 8.39
N GLY A 11 14.71 -1.66 7.50
CA GLY A 11 13.31 -1.24 7.58
C GLY A 11 12.41 -2.34 7.02
N ILE A 12 12.33 -3.46 7.74
CA ILE A 12 11.19 -4.38 7.59
C ILE A 12 10.39 -4.17 8.86
N VAL A 13 9.61 -3.08 8.89
CA VAL A 13 8.38 -3.06 9.69
C VAL A 13 7.26 -3.52 8.75
N VAL A 14 7.46 -4.67 8.08
CA VAL A 14 6.29 -5.49 7.77
C VAL A 14 5.69 -5.74 9.13
N ILE A 15 4.47 -5.25 9.36
CA ILE A 15 3.66 -5.49 10.55
C ILE A 15 3.74 -6.99 10.89
N ALA A 16 4.76 -7.35 11.65
CA ALA A 16 5.02 -8.67 12.16
C ALA A 16 4.31 -8.67 13.50
N ILE A 17 2.98 -8.71 13.45
CA ILE A 17 2.17 -9.05 14.61
C ILE A 17 2.46 -10.53 14.89
N LEU A 18 3.58 -10.77 15.58
CA LEU A 18 3.94 -12.03 16.18
C LEU A 18 3.02 -12.25 17.39
N ILE A 19 1.78 -12.66 17.15
CA ILE A 19 1.03 -13.39 18.16
C ILE A 19 1.48 -14.85 18.03
N THR A 20 2.26 -15.30 19.01
CA THR A 20 2.79 -16.66 19.11
C THR A 20 1.69 -17.72 19.06
N GLY A 21 1.58 -18.41 17.92
CA GLY A 21 0.83 -19.65 17.73
C GLY A 21 1.74 -20.73 17.14
N LEU A 22 2.01 -21.75 17.94
CA LEU A 22 2.88 -22.91 17.74
C LEU A 22 2.84 -23.57 16.33
N LEU A 23 4.06 -23.74 15.76
CA LEU A 23 4.47 -24.51 14.58
C LEU A 23 3.58 -25.72 14.18
N LEU A 24 3.34 -25.88 12.87
CA LEU A 24 3.65 -27.13 12.12
C LEU A 24 3.88 -26.80 10.63
N ALA A 25 5.03 -27.17 10.10
CA ALA A 25 5.44 -26.94 8.72
C ALA A 25 4.76 -27.90 7.73
N THR A 26 4.33 -27.41 6.57
CA THR A 26 4.24 -28.21 5.33
C THR A 26 4.62 -27.34 4.12
N PRO A 27 5.35 -27.87 3.10
CA PRO A 27 5.67 -27.12 1.89
C PRO A 27 4.76 -27.52 0.71
N PHE A 28 4.74 -26.62 -0.28
CA PHE A 28 4.44 -26.79 -1.71
C PHE A 28 3.06 -26.38 -2.23
N GLY A 29 3.10 -25.51 -3.25
CA GLY A 29 2.02 -25.31 -4.22
C GLY A 29 2.20 -24.03 -5.05
N THR A 30 2.94 -24.11 -6.16
CA THR A 30 2.91 -23.06 -7.20
C THR A 30 1.56 -23.06 -7.89
N VAL A 31 0.78 -21.98 -7.78
CA VAL A 31 -0.45 -21.82 -8.57
C VAL A 31 -0.13 -21.25 -9.95
N SER A 32 -0.64 -21.97 -10.95
CA SER A 32 -0.45 -21.76 -12.38
C SER A 32 -1.34 -20.63 -12.89
N ALA A 33 -0.80 -19.86 -13.84
CA ALA A 33 -1.53 -18.85 -14.60
C ALA A 33 -2.71 -19.46 -15.37
N TYR A 34 -3.85 -18.78 -15.35
CA TYR A 34 -4.97 -19.03 -16.24
C TYR A 34 -4.80 -18.19 -17.51
N THR A 35 -4.85 -18.86 -18.65
CA THR A 35 -4.98 -18.25 -19.97
C THR A 35 -6.34 -18.63 -20.53
N GLU A 36 -7.11 -17.66 -21.02
CA GLU A 36 -8.18 -17.77 -22.05
C GLU A 36 -8.87 -16.38 -22.12
N GLY A 37 -9.21 -15.78 -23.26
CA GLY A 37 -9.15 -16.25 -24.62
C GLY A 37 -9.41 -15.12 -25.64
N ASN A 38 -8.86 -15.36 -26.82
CA ASN A 38 -9.29 -15.02 -28.17
C ASN A 38 -10.57 -14.14 -28.36
N GLY A 39 -10.38 -12.92 -28.88
CA GLY A 39 -11.43 -12.10 -29.50
C GLY A 39 -10.86 -11.37 -30.73
N GLY A 40 -11.26 -11.82 -31.92
CA GLY A 40 -10.72 -11.41 -33.23
C GLY A 40 -11.12 -10.00 -33.74
N PRO A 41 -10.72 -9.66 -34.98
CA PRO A 41 -10.51 -8.28 -35.42
C PRO A 41 -11.74 -7.65 -36.10
N GLY A 42 -11.93 -6.34 -35.88
CA GLY A 42 -12.93 -5.55 -36.58
C GLY A 42 -12.46 -4.11 -36.74
N GLY A 43 -11.90 -3.79 -37.91
CA GLY A 43 -11.61 -2.42 -38.30
C GLY A 43 -12.88 -1.65 -38.66
N ARG A 44 -12.89 -0.34 -38.41
CA ARG A 44 -13.62 0.62 -39.25
C ARG A 44 -13.07 2.03 -39.11
N ASN A 45 -12.68 2.51 -40.28
CA ASN A 45 -12.28 3.85 -40.68
C ASN A 45 -13.28 4.93 -40.20
N GLY A 46 -12.77 6.03 -39.65
CA GLY A 46 -13.56 7.17 -39.18
C GLY A 46 -12.73 8.45 -39.21
N SER A 47 -12.58 9.00 -40.40
CA SER A 47 -12.09 10.36 -40.66
C SER A 47 -13.07 11.38 -40.07
N GLY A 48 -12.60 12.20 -39.13
CA GLY A 48 -13.33 13.32 -38.57
C GLY A 48 -12.36 14.45 -38.25
N GLY A 49 -12.18 15.35 -39.23
CA GLY A 49 -11.41 16.57 -39.05
C GLY A 49 -12.11 17.51 -38.05
N GLY A 50 -11.39 17.83 -36.98
CA GLY A 50 -11.77 18.87 -36.03
C GLY A 50 -10.52 19.64 -35.65
N THR A 51 -10.34 20.81 -36.24
CA THR A 51 -9.37 21.83 -35.83
C THR A 51 -9.78 22.37 -34.46
N GLY A 52 -9.41 21.64 -33.41
CA GLY A 52 -9.35 22.13 -32.05
C GLY A 52 -7.94 22.63 -31.81
N SER A 53 -7.79 23.94 -31.58
CA SER A 53 -6.55 24.57 -31.12
C SER A 53 -6.21 24.01 -29.73
N GLY A 54 -5.61 22.83 -29.71
CA GLY A 54 -5.09 22.21 -28.51
C GLY A 54 -3.85 22.99 -28.13
N VAL A 55 -3.98 23.83 -27.11
CA VAL A 55 -2.85 24.33 -26.34
C VAL A 55 -1.99 23.10 -26.03
N THR A 56 -0.87 22.96 -26.74
CA THR A 56 0.21 22.07 -26.35
C THR A 56 0.56 22.48 -24.94
N GLY A 57 0.02 21.75 -23.96
CA GLY A 57 0.45 21.85 -22.59
C GLY A 57 1.96 21.72 -22.63
N THR A 58 2.64 22.79 -22.27
CA THR A 58 4.07 22.79 -22.03
C THR A 58 4.31 21.70 -21.01
N GLY A 59 4.67 20.50 -21.49
CA GLY A 59 4.99 19.36 -20.65
C GLY A 59 6.23 19.74 -19.87
N VAL A 60 6.02 20.36 -18.71
CA VAL A 60 7.08 20.58 -17.75
C VAL A 60 7.57 19.17 -17.40
N ALA A 61 8.80 18.87 -17.80
CA ALA A 61 9.42 17.60 -17.46
C ALA A 61 9.38 17.46 -15.93
N LEU A 62 8.89 16.33 -15.43
CA LEU A 62 8.88 16.06 -14.00
C LEU A 62 10.33 16.07 -13.49
N THR A 63 10.54 16.66 -12.31
CA THR A 63 11.79 16.45 -11.57
C THR A 63 11.88 14.96 -11.22
N PRO A 64 12.98 14.26 -11.54
CA PRO A 64 13.12 12.85 -11.18
C PRO A 64 13.24 12.67 -9.65
N LEU A 65 12.67 11.57 -9.15
CA LEU A 65 12.87 11.17 -7.75
C LEU A 65 14.31 10.77 -7.48
N THR A 66 14.80 11.09 -6.29
CA THR A 66 16.01 10.48 -5.74
C THR A 66 15.79 8.99 -5.47
N ASP A 67 16.85 8.20 -5.35
CA ASP A 67 16.69 6.77 -5.04
C ASP A 67 16.06 6.54 -3.66
N ALA A 68 16.33 7.43 -2.69
CA ALA A 68 15.69 7.40 -1.37
C ALA A 68 14.17 7.65 -1.46
N GLU A 69 13.71 8.56 -2.33
CA GLU A 69 12.28 8.79 -2.54
C GLU A 69 11.59 7.62 -3.22
N LYS A 70 12.27 6.92 -4.14
CA LYS A 70 11.73 5.71 -4.78
C LYS A 70 11.60 4.57 -3.78
N GLU A 71 12.61 4.40 -2.92
CA GLU A 71 12.61 3.40 -1.85
C GLU A 71 11.50 3.72 -0.85
N ALA A 72 11.40 4.96 -0.38
CA ALA A 72 10.34 5.41 0.51
C ALA A 72 8.93 5.19 -0.07
N LEU A 73 8.74 5.45 -1.36
CA LEU A 73 7.45 5.22 -2.02
C LEU A 73 7.11 3.73 -2.14
N SER A 74 8.13 2.88 -2.35
CA SER A 74 7.94 1.43 -2.36
C SER A 74 7.62 0.90 -0.97
N GLU A 75 8.27 1.44 0.07
CA GLU A 75 8.01 1.12 1.47
C GLU A 75 6.59 1.52 1.89
N ALA A 76 6.13 2.72 1.52
CA ALA A 76 4.75 3.16 1.75
C ALA A 76 3.73 2.19 1.11
N ILE A 77 3.96 1.75 -0.12
CA ILE A 77 3.04 0.81 -0.79
C ILE A 77 2.97 -0.53 -0.04
N LEU A 78 4.11 -1.03 0.44
CA LEU A 78 4.17 -2.28 1.19
C LEU A 78 3.47 -2.17 2.55
N GLU A 79 3.58 -1.03 3.23
CA GLU A 79 2.87 -0.79 4.50
C GLU A 79 1.35 -0.83 4.30
N GLU A 80 0.84 -0.09 3.32
CA GLU A 80 -0.60 -0.06 3.01
C GLU A 80 -1.12 -1.43 2.54
N TYR A 81 -0.29 -2.23 1.84
CA TYR A 81 -0.61 -3.63 1.58
C TYR A 81 -0.70 -4.45 2.87
N GLY A 82 0.19 -4.23 3.83
CA GLY A 82 0.14 -4.88 5.14
C GLY A 82 -1.19 -4.65 5.86
N ALA A 83 -1.62 -3.39 5.98
CA ALA A 83 -2.90 -3.02 6.58
C ALA A 83 -4.08 -3.60 5.78
N LEU A 84 -4.09 -3.45 4.46
CA LEU A 84 -5.11 -4.01 3.58
C LEU A 84 -5.26 -5.53 3.75
N ASN A 85 -4.15 -6.26 3.78
CA ASN A 85 -4.16 -7.72 3.90
C ASN A 85 -4.63 -8.16 5.29
N LEU A 86 -4.16 -7.49 6.35
CA LEU A 86 -4.60 -7.74 7.72
C LEU A 86 -6.12 -7.55 7.87
N TYR A 87 -6.67 -6.46 7.33
CA TYR A 87 -8.11 -6.20 7.48
C TYR A 87 -8.95 -7.14 6.63
N ASN A 88 -8.48 -7.53 5.45
CA ASN A 88 -9.12 -8.58 4.67
C ASN A 88 -9.10 -9.94 5.39
N SER A 89 -8.01 -10.29 6.10
CA SER A 89 -7.95 -11.55 6.84
C SER A 89 -8.94 -11.58 7.99
N VAL A 90 -9.07 -10.49 8.74
CA VAL A 90 -10.08 -10.35 9.80
C VAL A 90 -11.49 -10.45 9.22
N ILE A 91 -11.76 -9.82 8.07
CA ILE A 91 -13.08 -9.91 7.42
C ILE A 91 -13.35 -11.34 6.95
N ALA A 92 -12.35 -12.07 6.47
CA ALA A 92 -12.48 -13.46 6.08
C ALA A 92 -12.79 -14.38 7.28
N GLU A 93 -12.21 -14.08 8.45
CA GLU A 93 -12.39 -14.87 9.69
C GLU A 93 -13.70 -14.55 10.42
N PHE A 94 -14.02 -13.26 10.60
CA PHE A 94 -15.14 -12.80 11.44
C PHE A 94 -16.33 -12.23 10.66
N GLY A 95 -16.22 -12.12 9.33
CA GLY A 95 -17.22 -11.49 8.47
C GLY A 95 -17.11 -9.96 8.44
N ASN A 96 -18.16 -9.29 7.98
CA ASN A 96 -18.19 -7.82 7.82
C ASN A 96 -18.33 -7.09 9.17
N VAL A 97 -17.32 -7.17 10.02
CA VAL A 97 -17.27 -6.52 11.34
C VAL A 97 -16.73 -5.09 11.24
N PHE A 98 -17.34 -4.19 12.01
CA PHE A 98 -16.85 -2.81 12.15
C PHE A 98 -15.61 -2.82 13.07
N PRO A 99 -14.56 -2.01 12.79
CA PRO A 99 -14.44 -1.05 11.69
C PRO A 99 -13.82 -1.62 10.41
N PHE A 100 -13.35 -2.87 10.42
CA PHE A 100 -12.59 -3.49 9.32
C PHE A 100 -13.22 -3.33 7.94
N TYR A 101 -14.51 -3.63 7.77
CA TYR A 101 -15.14 -3.55 6.43
C TYR A 101 -15.16 -2.12 5.84
N ARG A 102 -15.09 -1.09 6.68
CA ARG A 102 -14.99 0.31 6.23
C ARG A 102 -13.56 0.68 5.94
N ILE A 103 -12.66 0.35 6.86
CA ILE A 103 -11.26 0.76 6.79
C ILE A 103 -10.51 0.04 5.66
N VAL A 104 -10.78 -1.24 5.41
CA VAL A 104 -10.18 -2.00 4.29
C VAL A 104 -10.38 -1.32 2.92
N ARG A 105 -11.50 -0.61 2.74
CA ARG A 105 -11.78 0.15 1.52
C ARG A 105 -10.95 1.44 1.45
N SER A 106 -10.66 2.03 2.61
CA SER A 106 -9.75 3.18 2.76
C SER A 106 -8.32 2.76 2.42
N GLU A 107 -7.84 1.64 2.96
CA GLU A 107 -6.49 1.14 2.64
C GLU A 107 -6.32 0.82 1.16
N GLN A 108 -7.35 0.26 0.52
CA GLN A 108 -7.29 0.07 -0.92
C GLN A 108 -7.17 1.41 -1.69
N GLN A 109 -7.77 2.49 -1.18
CA GLN A 109 -7.62 3.82 -1.75
C GLN A 109 -6.24 4.43 -1.48
N HIS A 110 -5.65 4.17 -0.31
CA HIS A 110 -4.29 4.55 0.02
C HIS A 110 -3.26 3.91 -0.93
N VAL A 111 -3.33 2.58 -1.08
CA VAL A 111 -2.55 1.82 -2.07
C VAL A 111 -2.68 2.45 -3.46
N ASN A 112 -3.89 2.74 -3.91
CA ASN A 112 -4.12 3.34 -5.23
C ASN A 112 -3.49 4.74 -5.36
N ALA A 113 -3.56 5.56 -4.31
CA ALA A 113 -2.95 6.88 -4.30
C ALA A 113 -1.41 6.80 -4.44
N LEU A 114 -0.78 5.85 -3.75
CA LEU A 114 0.66 5.62 -3.83
C LEU A 114 1.08 5.01 -5.18
N ILE A 115 0.32 4.05 -5.71
CA ILE A 115 0.56 3.49 -7.05
C ILE A 115 0.47 4.57 -8.13
N ASN A 116 -0.44 5.53 -7.98
CA ASN A 116 -0.52 6.68 -8.89
C ASN A 116 0.75 7.54 -8.84
N GLN A 117 1.34 7.76 -7.65
CA GLN A 117 2.63 8.45 -7.54
C GLN A 117 3.76 7.60 -8.15
N ALA A 118 3.78 6.29 -7.90
CA ALA A 118 4.81 5.41 -8.44
C ALA A 118 4.77 5.40 -9.99
N THR A 119 3.57 5.28 -10.55
CA THR A 119 3.32 5.36 -12.00
C THR A 119 3.76 6.71 -12.57
N LYS A 120 3.40 7.81 -11.90
CA LYS A 120 3.76 9.17 -12.32
C LYS A 120 5.28 9.36 -12.45
N TYR A 121 6.05 8.77 -11.53
CA TYR A 121 7.50 8.93 -11.47
C TYR A 121 8.29 7.75 -12.07
N GLY A 122 7.61 6.74 -12.63
CA GLY A 122 8.25 5.55 -13.21
C GLY A 122 8.91 4.62 -12.19
N VAL A 123 8.42 4.60 -10.95
CA VAL A 123 8.83 3.65 -9.92
C VAL A 123 8.09 2.33 -10.14
N THR A 124 8.82 1.20 -10.08
CA THR A 124 8.20 -0.12 -10.16
C THR A 124 7.37 -0.36 -8.91
N VAL A 125 6.09 -0.69 -9.10
CA VAL A 125 5.20 -1.02 -7.99
C VAL A 125 5.61 -2.38 -7.41
N PRO A 126 5.88 -2.48 -6.09
CA PRO A 126 6.17 -3.77 -5.47
C PRO A 126 4.94 -4.68 -5.55
N GLU A 127 5.15 -5.99 -5.70
CA GLU A 127 4.06 -6.95 -5.60
C GLU A 127 3.50 -6.98 -4.18
N ASN A 128 2.17 -7.13 -4.05
CA ASN A 128 1.56 -7.35 -2.75
C ASN A 128 2.00 -8.73 -2.23
N PRO A 129 2.74 -8.82 -1.11
CA PRO A 129 3.25 -10.09 -0.59
C PRO A 129 2.15 -11.00 -0.01
N GLY A 130 0.93 -10.49 0.16
CA GLY A 130 -0.13 -11.16 0.91
C GLY A 130 0.18 -11.22 2.41
N MET A 131 -0.46 -12.16 3.11
CA MET A 131 -0.09 -12.49 4.49
C MET A 131 0.96 -13.59 4.48
N THR A 132 2.05 -13.40 5.23
CA THR A 132 3.15 -14.38 5.35
C THR A 132 2.80 -15.58 6.23
N SER A 133 1.70 -15.50 6.98
CA SER A 133 1.13 -16.57 7.80
C SER A 133 -0.37 -16.38 7.96
N ASP A 134 -1.10 -17.47 8.24
CA ASP A 134 -2.52 -17.41 8.61
C ASP A 134 -2.64 -16.72 9.98
N VAL A 135 -2.80 -15.39 9.97
CA VAL A 135 -3.08 -14.63 11.19
C VAL A 135 -4.52 -14.92 11.59
N THR A 136 -4.68 -15.64 12.69
CA THR A 136 -5.96 -15.92 13.34
C THR A 136 -6.07 -15.16 14.64
N PHE A 137 -7.25 -14.66 14.98
CA PHE A 137 -7.49 -13.98 16.26
C PHE A 137 -8.40 -14.82 17.17
N ASN A 138 -8.18 -14.74 18.49
CA ASN A 138 -9.09 -15.46 19.41
C ASN A 138 -10.44 -14.74 19.56
N SER A 139 -10.47 -13.44 19.25
CA SER A 139 -11.65 -12.59 19.35
C SER A 139 -11.58 -11.37 18.44
N ILE A 140 -12.72 -10.73 18.19
CA ILE A 140 -12.79 -9.43 17.49
C ILE A 140 -12.00 -8.35 18.26
N SER A 141 -12.03 -8.39 19.60
CA SER A 141 -11.25 -7.47 20.44
C SER A 141 -9.75 -7.58 20.19
N ASP A 142 -9.21 -8.80 20.07
CA ASP A 142 -7.80 -9.02 19.73
C ASP A 142 -7.47 -8.48 18.34
N ALA A 143 -8.36 -8.68 17.36
CA ALA A 143 -8.22 -8.13 16.02
C ALA A 143 -8.23 -6.59 16.04
N CYS A 144 -9.09 -5.97 16.86
CA CYS A 144 -9.19 -4.52 16.98
C CYS A 144 -7.97 -3.89 17.68
N ALA A 145 -7.38 -4.60 18.64
CA ALA A 145 -6.10 -4.23 19.22
C ALA A 145 -4.97 -4.30 18.16
N ALA A 146 -4.95 -5.34 17.33
CA ALA A 146 -4.03 -5.46 16.20
C ALA A 146 -4.20 -4.34 15.17
N GLY A 147 -5.45 -3.99 14.81
CA GLY A 147 -5.74 -2.83 13.95
C GLY A 147 -5.26 -1.52 14.54
N SER A 148 -5.52 -1.27 15.83
CA SER A 148 -4.99 -0.07 16.51
C SER A 148 -3.46 0.00 16.46
N ALA A 149 -2.77 -1.12 16.65
CA ALA A 149 -1.31 -1.17 16.57
C ALA A 149 -0.80 -0.93 15.15
N ALA A 150 -1.48 -1.46 14.13
CA ALA A 150 -1.17 -1.21 12.72
C ALA A 150 -1.28 0.27 12.37
N GLU A 151 -2.37 0.95 12.74
CA GLU A 151 -2.55 2.39 12.44
C GLU A 151 -1.51 3.30 13.12
N ILE A 152 -1.03 2.92 14.31
CA ILE A 152 0.05 3.65 14.99
C ILE A 152 1.39 3.44 14.27
N ALA A 153 1.67 2.21 13.85
CA ALA A 153 2.88 1.87 13.12
C ALA A 153 2.93 2.57 11.75
N ASP A 154 1.82 2.53 11.01
CA ASP A 154 1.66 3.20 9.71
C ASP A 154 1.89 4.71 9.82
N ALA A 155 1.23 5.35 10.80
CA ALA A 155 1.41 6.78 11.03
C ALA A 155 2.87 7.14 11.36
N ALA A 156 3.56 6.32 12.15
CA ALA A 156 4.96 6.53 12.51
C ALA A 156 5.89 6.32 11.30
N LEU A 157 5.59 5.36 10.42
CA LEU A 157 6.34 5.17 9.18
C LEU A 157 6.30 6.45 8.34
N TYR A 158 5.13 7.07 8.18
CA TYR A 158 5.03 8.31 7.41
C TYR A 158 5.85 9.47 7.98
N ASP A 159 6.11 9.52 9.29
CA ASP A 159 7.04 10.52 9.84
C ASP A 159 8.46 10.32 9.29
N GLU A 160 8.93 9.07 9.22
CA GLU A 160 10.25 8.73 8.69
C GLU A 160 10.34 8.95 7.17
N LEU A 161 9.33 8.51 6.41
CA LEU A 161 9.30 8.64 4.95
C LEU A 161 9.30 10.11 4.50
N LYS A 162 8.67 11.00 5.28
CA LYS A 162 8.67 12.45 5.00
C LYS A 162 10.06 13.08 5.19
N LEU A 163 10.94 12.53 6.02
CA LEU A 163 12.29 13.07 6.23
C LEU A 163 13.19 12.92 5.00
N VAL A 164 12.93 11.91 4.16
CA VAL A 164 13.71 11.63 2.94
C VAL A 164 13.03 12.11 1.67
N THR A 165 11.81 12.66 1.77
CA THR A 165 11.01 13.08 0.62
C THR A 165 11.00 14.59 0.47
N THR A 166 11.24 15.06 -0.76
CA THR A 166 11.25 16.49 -1.12
C THR A 166 10.13 16.85 -2.11
N HIS A 167 9.63 15.87 -2.85
CA HIS A 167 8.54 16.04 -3.81
C HIS A 167 7.22 16.36 -3.09
N SER A 168 6.70 17.56 -3.32
CA SER A 168 5.56 18.12 -2.57
C SER A 168 4.25 17.36 -2.77
N ASP A 169 4.05 16.75 -3.94
CA ASP A 169 2.90 15.93 -4.24
C ASP A 169 2.93 14.57 -3.51
N ILE A 170 4.10 13.96 -3.38
CA ILE A 170 4.29 12.75 -2.56
C ILE A 170 4.11 13.10 -1.08
N LEU A 171 4.71 14.20 -0.59
CA LEU A 171 4.53 14.68 0.79
C LEU A 171 3.06 14.95 1.11
N GLN A 172 2.28 15.46 0.14
CA GLN A 172 0.85 15.65 0.31
C GLN A 172 0.12 14.32 0.51
N VAL A 173 0.41 13.31 -0.34
CA VAL A 173 -0.16 11.97 -0.18
C VAL A 173 0.21 11.37 1.18
N TYR A 174 1.47 11.37 1.57
CA TYR A 174 1.92 10.86 2.88
C TYR A 174 1.24 11.57 4.05
N THR A 175 1.01 12.88 3.93
CA THR A 175 0.30 13.65 4.97
C THR A 175 -1.18 13.29 5.02
N THR A 176 -1.81 13.06 3.87
CA THR A 176 -3.20 12.61 3.84
C THR A 176 -3.37 11.22 4.46
N LEU A 177 -2.51 10.26 4.10
CA LEU A 177 -2.57 8.88 4.58
C LEU A 177 -2.30 8.82 6.09
N GLN A 178 -1.20 9.41 6.58
CA GLN A 178 -0.93 9.52 8.03
C GLN A 178 -2.09 10.14 8.82
N ASN A 179 -2.74 11.19 8.28
CA ASN A 179 -3.88 11.81 8.94
C ASN A 179 -5.10 10.89 8.98
N ALA A 180 -5.31 10.07 7.96
CA ALA A 180 -6.38 9.06 7.96
C ALA A 180 -6.12 8.02 9.05
N SER A 181 -4.89 7.51 9.14
CA SER A 181 -4.48 6.53 10.16
C SER A 181 -4.70 7.09 11.58
N LEU A 182 -4.16 8.28 11.87
CA LEU A 182 -4.24 8.88 13.21
C LEU A 182 -5.62 9.41 13.60
N ASN A 183 -6.33 10.06 12.67
CA ASN A 183 -7.53 10.83 13.02
C ASN A 183 -8.84 10.17 12.57
N SER A 184 -8.77 9.06 11.85
CA SER A 184 -9.96 8.32 11.41
C SER A 184 -9.89 6.84 11.78
N HIS A 185 -8.86 6.12 11.37
CA HIS A 185 -8.79 4.67 11.55
C HIS A 185 -8.50 4.28 13.00
N LEU A 186 -7.46 4.86 13.60
CA LEU A 186 -7.07 4.59 14.98
C LEU A 186 -8.22 4.85 15.97
N PRO A 187 -8.95 5.99 15.95
CA PRO A 187 -10.10 6.19 16.82
C PRO A 187 -11.22 5.17 16.60
N ALA A 188 -11.41 4.69 15.36
CA ALA A 188 -12.42 3.68 15.06
C ALA A 188 -12.03 2.30 15.64
N PHE A 189 -10.75 1.92 15.58
CA PHE A 189 -10.26 0.70 16.23
C PHE A 189 -10.24 0.81 17.76
N GLN A 190 -9.92 1.97 18.32
CA GLN A 190 -9.97 2.21 19.77
C GLN A 190 -11.40 2.13 20.33
N ALA A 191 -12.42 2.38 19.50
CA ALA A 191 -13.83 2.25 19.86
C ALA A 191 -14.43 0.87 19.53
N CYS A 192 -13.62 -0.07 19.04
CA CYS A 192 -14.05 -1.43 18.75
C CYS A 192 -13.91 -2.32 19.99
N GLU A 193 -14.96 -3.10 20.29
CA GLU A 193 -15.04 -4.05 21.41
C GLU A 193 -15.30 -5.48 20.91
#